data_AF-A0A0K9PC99-F1
#
_entry.id   AF-A0A0K9PC99-F1
#
_cell.length_a   1.000
_cell.length_b   1.000
_cell.length_c   1.000
_cell.angle_alpha   90.00
_cell.angle_beta   90.00
_cell.angle_gamma   90.00
#
_symmetry.space_group_name_H-M   'P 1'
#
loop_
_entity.id
_entity.type
_entity.pdbx_description
1 polymer ?
#
loop_
_entity_poly.entity_id
_entity_poly.type
_entity_poly.pdbx_seq_one_letter_code
_entity_poly.pdbx_strand_id
1 'polypeptide(L)'
;MASWMASSIASKAMEGRACVSYSPMAVGRSYSQAGISHPSWLTVNKKRNFTVKATGAINPSIRKEEAKVVDAVEVTQLQKPITAYCRCWKSETFPLCDGTHVKHNKEFGDNVGPLVLKKPKE
;
A
#
# COMPACT_ATOMS: atom_id res chain seq x y z
N MET A 1 -15.45 47.72 11.51
CA MET A 1 -16.38 47.28 10.45
C MET A 1 -15.56 47.01 9.20
N ALA A 2 -15.79 45.85 8.58
CA ALA A 2 -15.43 45.39 7.23
C ALA A 2 -13.97 45.55 6.76
N SER A 3 -13.19 44.47 6.67
CA SER A 3 -13.21 43.43 5.61
C SER A 3 -12.31 43.83 4.43
N TRP A 4 -11.09 43.28 4.40
CA TRP A 4 -10.27 43.16 3.20
C TRP A 4 -10.13 41.67 2.89
N MET A 5 -10.73 41.27 1.77
CA MET A 5 -10.72 39.93 1.21
C MET A 5 -9.38 39.70 0.49
N ALA A 6 -8.63 38.67 0.90
CA ALA A 6 -7.56 38.10 0.09
C ALA A 6 -8.03 36.74 -0.47
N SER A 7 -8.15 36.68 -1.79
CA SER A 7 -8.60 35.50 -2.52
C SER A 7 -7.51 34.45 -2.71
N SER A 8 -7.95 33.21 -2.55
CA SER A 8 -7.40 31.90 -2.96
C SER A 8 -6.35 31.86 -4.07
N ILE A 9 -5.27 31.10 -3.82
CA ILE A 9 -4.70 30.16 -4.80
C ILE A 9 -4.35 28.87 -4.04
N ALA A 10 -5.23 27.87 -4.11
CA ALA A 10 -4.96 26.51 -3.65
C ALA A 10 -4.25 25.74 -4.78
N SER A 11 -2.94 25.56 -4.67
CA SER A 11 -2.17 24.68 -5.55
C SER A 11 -2.48 23.22 -5.20
N LYS A 12 -3.32 22.58 -6.01
CA LYS A 12 -3.67 21.16 -5.86
C LYS A 12 -2.59 20.31 -6.53
N ALA A 13 -1.84 19.57 -5.72
CA ALA A 13 -0.81 18.64 -6.18
C ALA A 13 -1.39 17.56 -7.11
N MET A 14 -0.73 17.34 -8.25
CA MET A 14 -1.01 16.25 -9.17
C MET A 14 -0.26 15.00 -8.72
N GLU A 15 -0.96 14.01 -8.18
CA GLU A 15 -0.41 12.68 -7.92
C GLU A 15 -0.63 11.77 -9.13
N GLY A 16 0.48 11.32 -9.72
CA GLY A 16 0.53 10.45 -10.88
C GLY A 16 -0.11 9.08 -10.65
N ARG A 17 -1.01 8.69 -11.55
CA ARG A 17 -1.70 7.39 -11.55
C ARG A 17 -0.97 6.44 -12.49
N ALA A 18 -0.39 5.38 -11.96
CA ALA A 18 0.01 4.23 -12.77
C ALA A 18 -1.22 3.35 -13.03
N CYS A 19 -1.63 3.20 -14.29
CA CYS A 19 -2.63 2.23 -14.71
C CYS A 19 -1.93 0.92 -15.10
N VAL A 20 -2.10 -0.14 -14.31
CA VAL A 20 -1.67 -1.49 -14.70
C VAL A 20 -2.88 -2.19 -15.31
N SER A 21 -2.88 -2.36 -16.63
CA SER A 21 -3.90 -3.12 -17.33
C SER A 21 -3.47 -4.59 -17.41
N TYR A 22 -4.17 -5.49 -16.74
CA TYR A 22 -4.00 -6.93 -16.93
C TYR A 22 -5.02 -7.41 -17.97
N SER A 23 -4.54 -7.98 -19.07
CA SER A 23 -5.38 -8.53 -20.13
C SER A 23 -5.37 -10.06 -19.99
N PRO A 24 -6.48 -10.72 -19.64
CA PRO A 24 -6.50 -12.17 -19.60
C PRO A 24 -6.42 -12.72 -21.04
N MET A 25 -5.42 -13.54 -21.32
CA MET A 25 -5.34 -14.29 -22.57
C MET A 25 -6.43 -15.37 -22.57
N ALA A 26 -7.43 -15.21 -23.43
CA ALA A 26 -8.46 -16.23 -23.63
C ALA A 26 -7.89 -17.35 -24.51
N VAL A 27 -7.86 -18.59 -23.99
CA VAL A 27 -7.53 -19.80 -24.75
C VAL A 27 -8.78 -20.22 -25.54
N GLY A 28 -8.77 -19.99 -26.85
CA GLY A 28 -9.87 -20.39 -27.75
C GLY A 28 -9.69 -21.82 -28.27
N ARG A 29 -10.67 -22.70 -28.02
CA ARG A 29 -10.85 -23.98 -28.73
C ARG A 29 -11.72 -23.74 -29.96
N SER A 30 -11.22 -24.09 -31.14
CA SER A 30 -11.92 -23.97 -32.42
C SER A 30 -12.70 -25.26 -32.75
N TYR A 31 -13.97 -25.13 -33.12
CA TYR A 31 -14.71 -26.15 -33.87
C TYR A 31 -15.49 -25.48 -35.02
N SER A 32 -15.38 -26.06 -36.22
CA SER A 32 -15.84 -25.49 -37.48
C SER A 32 -17.35 -25.66 -37.75
N GLN A 33 -17.98 -24.51 -38.01
CA GLN A 33 -18.75 -24.15 -39.22
C GLN A 33 -20.10 -24.84 -39.51
N ALA A 34 -21.19 -24.08 -39.34
CA ALA A 34 -22.31 -23.99 -40.30
C ALA A 34 -23.06 -22.66 -40.07
N GLY A 35 -23.36 -21.95 -41.16
CA GLY A 35 -23.75 -20.54 -41.15
C GLY A 35 -25.14 -20.21 -40.63
N ILE A 36 -25.30 -18.95 -40.21
CA ILE A 36 -26.46 -18.05 -40.39
C ILE A 36 -25.90 -16.62 -40.25
N SER A 37 -26.13 -15.77 -41.25
CA SER A 37 -25.81 -14.34 -41.23
C SER A 37 -26.74 -13.59 -40.27
N HIS A 38 -26.21 -13.12 -39.15
CA HIS A 38 -26.90 -12.18 -38.25
C HIS A 38 -26.31 -10.77 -38.44
N PRO A 39 -27.13 -9.70 -38.32
CA PRO A 39 -26.67 -8.32 -38.47
C PRO A 39 -25.56 -8.02 -37.45
N SER A 40 -24.54 -7.29 -37.90
CA SER A 40 -23.41 -6.85 -37.09
C SER A 40 -23.91 -5.93 -35.96
N TRP A 41 -24.32 -6.52 -34.85
CA TRP A 41 -24.37 -5.82 -33.59
C TRP A 41 -22.92 -5.54 -33.22
N LEU A 42 -22.51 -4.28 -33.35
CA LEU A 42 -21.33 -3.76 -32.71
C LEU A 42 -21.40 -4.14 -31.22
N THR A 43 -20.79 -5.26 -30.84
CA THR A 43 -20.57 -5.58 -29.45
C THR A 43 -19.52 -4.60 -28.97
N VAL A 44 -20.00 -3.44 -28.49
CA VAL A 44 -19.21 -2.47 -27.74
C VAL A 44 -18.58 -3.25 -26.60
N ASN A 45 -17.30 -3.58 -26.77
CA ASN A 45 -16.49 -4.19 -25.75
C ASN A 45 -16.17 -3.07 -24.75
N LYS A 46 -17.17 -2.74 -23.91
CA LYS A 46 -17.06 -1.71 -22.88
C LYS A 46 -16.06 -2.26 -21.87
N LYS A 47 -14.78 -1.98 -22.08
CA LYS A 47 -13.71 -2.22 -21.11
C LYS A 47 -14.13 -1.50 -19.83
N ARG A 48 -14.70 -2.25 -18.89
CA ARG A 48 -15.13 -1.73 -17.60
C ARG A 48 -13.85 -1.52 -16.80
N ASN A 49 -13.36 -0.29 -16.79
CA ASN A 49 -12.26 0.08 -15.91
C ASN A 49 -12.78 0.03 -14.48
N PHE A 50 -12.48 -1.06 -13.75
CA PHE A 50 -12.71 -1.11 -12.32
C PHE A 50 -11.48 -0.52 -11.62
N THR A 51 -11.68 0.53 -10.84
CA THR A 51 -10.62 1.08 -9.98
C THR A 51 -10.61 0.31 -8.67
N VAL A 52 -9.61 -0.55 -8.48
CA VAL A 52 -9.34 -1.15 -7.17
C VAL A 52 -8.64 -0.09 -6.32
N LYS A 53 -9.35 0.48 -5.35
CA LYS A 53 -8.71 1.30 -4.32
C LYS A 53 -8.05 0.35 -3.34
N ALA A 54 -6.73 0.38 -3.22
CA ALA A 54 -6.04 -0.33 -2.14
C ALA A 54 -6.51 0.27 -0.81
N THR A 55 -7.37 -0.45 -0.10
CA THR A 55 -7.95 -0.03 1.18
C THR A 55 -7.05 -0.46 2.31
N GLY A 56 -6.14 0.42 2.75
CA GLY A 56 -5.41 0.19 4.00
C GLY A 56 -4.24 1.13 4.19
N ALA A 57 -4.36 2.07 5.13
CA ALA A 57 -3.18 2.71 5.68
C ALA A 57 -2.35 1.65 6.43
N ILE A 58 -1.05 1.57 6.17
CA ILE A 58 -0.14 0.60 6.83
C ILE A 58 -0.15 0.83 8.35
N ASN A 59 0.06 2.09 8.73
CA ASN A 59 -0.04 2.56 10.10
C ASN A 59 -1.52 2.77 10.47
N PRO A 60 -2.10 2.03 11.42
CA PRO A 60 -3.48 2.23 11.85
C PRO A 60 -3.64 3.35 12.89
N SER A 61 -2.72 3.45 13.86
CA SER A 61 -2.94 4.24 15.09
C SER A 61 -1.70 4.95 15.66
N ILE A 62 -0.50 4.71 15.14
CA ILE A 62 0.75 5.23 15.70
C ILE A 62 0.96 6.69 15.23
N ARG A 63 1.09 7.64 16.16
CA ARG A 63 1.53 9.05 15.92
C ARG A 63 0.88 9.67 14.68
N LYS A 64 -0.45 9.78 14.67
CA LYS A 64 -1.23 10.26 13.50
C LYS A 64 -1.21 11.77 13.31
N GLU A 65 -0.77 12.48 14.32
CA GLU A 65 -0.60 13.93 14.34
C GLU A 65 0.61 14.35 13.51
N GLU A 66 1.58 13.44 13.32
CA GLU A 66 2.78 13.69 12.56
C GLU A 66 2.57 13.35 11.08
N ALA A 67 2.89 14.32 10.20
CA ALA A 67 2.85 14.09 8.76
C ALA A 67 3.81 12.98 8.31
N LYS A 68 4.92 12.78 9.05
CA LYS A 68 5.91 11.74 8.80
C LYS A 68 6.53 11.27 10.12
N VAL A 69 6.23 10.04 10.51
CA VAL A 69 6.81 9.41 11.68
C VAL A 69 8.20 8.86 11.33
N VAL A 70 9.22 9.31 12.04
CA VAL A 70 10.63 8.88 11.89
C VAL A 70 11.21 8.65 13.28
N ASP A 71 11.89 7.51 13.47
CA ASP A 71 12.61 7.18 14.69
C ASP A 71 14.11 7.07 14.39
N ALA A 72 14.92 7.80 15.15
CA ALA A 72 16.38 7.78 15.06
C ALA A 72 16.94 7.09 16.31
N VAL A 73 17.83 6.12 16.10
CA VAL A 73 18.44 5.35 17.18
C VAL A 73 19.94 5.28 16.93
N GLU A 74 20.72 5.62 17.95
CA GLU A 74 22.17 5.46 17.94
C GLU A 74 22.54 4.02 18.34
N VAL A 75 23.37 3.34 17.54
CA VAL A 75 23.72 1.92 17.76
C VAL A 75 24.54 1.72 19.04
N THR A 76 25.32 2.72 19.45
CA THR A 76 26.17 2.71 20.65
C THR A 76 25.34 2.63 21.95
N GLN A 77 24.17 3.27 21.99
CA GLN A 77 23.31 3.36 23.18
C GLN A 77 22.43 2.12 23.40
N LEU A 78 22.45 1.12 22.51
CA LEU A 78 21.61 -0.07 22.66
C LEU A 78 22.09 -0.94 23.85
N GLN A 79 21.28 -1.10 24.89
CA GLN A 79 21.66 -1.90 26.06
C GLN A 79 21.79 -3.40 25.72
N LYS A 80 21.03 -3.86 24.73
CA LYS A 80 20.99 -5.26 24.31
C LYS A 80 21.93 -5.48 23.12
N PRO A 81 22.61 -6.64 23.04
CA PRO A 81 23.47 -6.98 21.89
C PRO A 81 22.66 -7.14 20.60
N ILE A 82 21.37 -7.46 20.71
CA ILE A 82 20.44 -7.63 19.61
C ILE A 82 19.15 -6.90 19.97
N THR A 83 18.75 -5.94 19.15
CA THR A 83 17.52 -5.17 19.31
C THR A 83 16.69 -5.24 18.03
N ALA A 84 15.41 -5.55 18.15
CA ALA A 84 14.49 -5.67 17.02
C ALA A 84 13.57 -4.45 16.93
N TYR A 85 13.50 -3.83 15.76
CA TYR A 85 12.67 -2.68 15.44
C TYR A 85 11.49 -3.08 14.55
N CYS A 86 10.33 -2.49 14.83
CA CYS A 86 9.09 -2.79 14.12
C CYS A 86 9.12 -2.24 12.68
N ARG A 87 8.61 -3.04 11.74
CA ARG A 87 8.33 -2.59 10.36
C ARG A 87 6.88 -2.82 9.92
N CYS A 88 6.07 -3.45 10.76
CA CYS A 88 4.67 -3.75 10.45
C CYS A 88 3.70 -2.65 10.88
N TRP A 89 4.15 -1.65 11.67
CA TRP A 89 3.29 -0.59 12.24
C TRP A 89 2.12 -1.09 13.09
N LYS A 90 2.20 -2.33 13.61
CA LYS A 90 1.20 -2.91 14.52
C LYS A 90 1.71 -3.09 15.95
N SER A 91 2.96 -2.75 16.24
CA SER A 91 3.52 -2.96 17.58
C SER A 91 2.95 -1.93 18.56
N GLU A 92 2.61 -2.39 19.77
CA GLU A 92 2.22 -1.53 20.89
C GLU A 92 3.43 -0.80 21.50
N THR A 93 4.62 -1.37 21.39
CA THR A 93 5.88 -0.79 21.88
C THR A 93 6.69 -0.11 20.78
N PHE A 94 6.01 0.36 19.72
CA PHE A 94 6.65 1.05 18.60
C PHE A 94 7.55 2.18 19.12
N PRO A 95 8.83 2.24 18.71
CA PRO A 95 9.43 1.64 17.51
C PRO A 95 9.99 0.22 17.66
N LEU A 96 9.95 -0.39 18.84
CA LEU A 96 10.46 -1.74 19.08
C LEU A 96 9.51 -2.81 18.52
N CYS A 97 10.03 -4.00 18.27
CA CYS A 97 9.23 -5.15 17.86
C CYS A 97 8.82 -6.01 19.08
N ASP A 98 7.51 -6.17 19.26
CA ASP A 98 6.86 -7.03 20.26
C ASP A 98 6.42 -8.40 19.73
N GLY A 99 6.54 -8.65 18.42
CA GLY A 99 6.09 -9.88 17.77
C GLY A 99 4.69 -9.80 17.15
N THR A 100 4.00 -8.66 17.23
CA THR A 100 2.65 -8.49 16.65
C THR A 100 2.59 -8.72 15.14
N HIS A 101 3.73 -8.59 14.44
CA HIS A 101 3.85 -8.93 13.01
C HIS A 101 3.45 -10.37 12.69
N VAL A 102 3.61 -11.32 13.62
CA VAL A 102 3.21 -12.73 13.40
C VAL A 102 1.69 -12.86 13.26
N LYS A 103 0.93 -12.14 14.11
CA LYS A 103 -0.54 -12.11 14.05
C LYS A 103 -1.00 -11.48 12.74
N HIS A 104 -0.41 -10.34 12.39
CA HIS A 104 -0.68 -9.65 11.12
C HIS A 104 -0.40 -10.55 9.90
N ASN A 105 0.74 -11.24 9.87
CA ASN A 105 1.09 -12.16 8.79
C ASN A 105 0.06 -13.30 8.67
N LYS A 106 -0.40 -13.85 9.79
CA LYS A 106 -1.38 -14.94 9.81
C LYS A 106 -2.77 -14.51 9.33
N GLU A 107 -3.20 -13.30 9.72
CA GLU A 107 -4.54 -12.79 9.39
C GLU A 107 -4.64 -12.27 7.95
N PHE A 108 -3.60 -11.56 7.48
CA PHE A 108 -3.62 -10.91 6.17
C PHE A 108 -2.82 -11.66 5.09
N GLY A 109 -2.17 -12.77 5.44
CA GLY A 109 -1.30 -13.51 4.51
C GLY A 109 -0.04 -12.74 4.12
N ASP A 110 0.45 -11.88 5.01
CA ASP A 110 1.63 -11.04 4.81
C ASP A 110 2.91 -11.76 5.27
N ASN A 111 4.08 -11.21 4.91
CA ASN A 111 5.39 -11.78 5.21
C ASN A 111 6.37 -10.76 5.84
N VAL A 112 5.83 -9.76 6.56
CA VAL A 112 6.65 -8.73 7.20
C VAL A 112 7.37 -9.25 8.44
N GLY A 113 8.52 -8.65 8.74
CA GLY A 113 9.34 -8.97 9.92
C GLY A 113 10.17 -7.79 10.40
N PRO A 114 10.74 -7.85 11.62
CA PRO A 114 11.45 -6.73 12.21
C PRO A 114 12.81 -6.45 11.55
N LEU A 115 13.33 -5.24 11.77
CA LEU A 115 14.73 -4.92 11.52
C LEU A 115 15.54 -5.26 12.76
N VAL A 116 16.48 -6.19 12.64
CA VAL A 116 17.33 -6.62 13.76
C VAL A 116 18.66 -5.89 13.71
N LEU A 117 18.89 -4.99 14.67
CA LEU A 117 20.18 -4.33 14.87
C LEU A 117 21.03 -5.17 15.83
N LYS A 118 22.21 -5.55 15.38
CA LYS A 118 23.22 -6.24 16.20
C LYS A 118 24.33 -5.26 16.52
N LYS A 119 24.72 -5.17 17.78
CA LYS A 119 25.97 -4.49 18.13
C LYS A 119 27.14 -5.30 17.55
N PRO A 120 28.09 -4.68 16.85
CA PRO A 120 29.33 -5.37 16.49
C PRO A 120 29.98 -5.87 17.77
N LYS A 121 30.43 -7.12 17.76
CA LYS A 121 31.34 -7.60 18.81
C LYS A 121 32.66 -6.88 18.57
N GLU A 122 33.12 -6.17 19.59
CA GLU A 122 34.48 -5.63 19.63
C GLU A 122 35.51 -6.76 19.53
#